data_AF-Q4CLS6-F1
#
_entry.id   AF-Q4CLS6-F1
#
_cell.length_a   1.000
_cell.length_b   1.000
_cell.length_c   1.000
_cell.angle_alpha   90.00
_cell.angle_beta   90.00
_cell.angle_gamma   90.00
#
_symmetry.space_group_name_H-M   'P 1'
#
loop_
_entity.id
_entity.type
_entity.pdbx_description
1 polymer ?
#
loop_
_entity_poly.entity_id
_entity_poly.type
_entity_poly.pdbx_seq_one_letter_code
_entity_poly.pdbx_strand_id
1 'polypeptide(L)'
;DNRRFLASAKDRFAFVLRRDNGNVLAAHGLACCLGLEADYDRCQCLLDRVGEVRPNCSYVRRHHEAHMANVKTLSDSFKQAIDYLERDPQRTPLQTSSLAFCLACESRYEEAIAALTTVVAENPNLPLLQYNLALLHCAAFVYAVSHKEAITPEKARDLRHSLATGLSMAFEFIRQEPRSQAMAVAKTFLKTVCAYCLDVNDGSISRLILVGQRDTVEYDRQSKLWQRVYDEFQTEKRSEEEQRQAEARQRQEQEVQLAREILEDFRRSQLDQPTILDEEIRTRLEAYRAEFGSAAPPATDDAAQPIDPLGTTSTAILGGMNLEEDGVGWAEAERDEEEHDVKVEGTDVSA
;
A
#
# COMPACT_ATOMS: atom_id res chain seq x y z
N ASP A 1 36.25 -21.01 -22.25
CA ASP A 1 35.97 -22.36 -21.71
C ASP A 1 34.54 -22.65 -21.29
N ASN A 2 33.84 -21.73 -20.61
CA ASN A 2 32.48 -21.99 -20.08
C ASN A 2 31.48 -22.58 -21.10
N ARG A 3 31.48 -22.10 -22.36
CA ARG A 3 30.58 -22.63 -23.41
C ARG A 3 30.81 -24.12 -23.72
N ARG A 4 32.06 -24.62 -23.65
CA ARG A 4 32.37 -26.04 -23.88
C ARG A 4 31.86 -26.91 -22.73
N PHE A 5 32.03 -26.45 -21.49
CA PHE A 5 31.51 -27.14 -20.31
C PHE A 5 29.99 -27.17 -20.31
N LEU A 6 29.36 -26.05 -20.68
CA LEU A 6 27.90 -25.94 -20.79
C LEU A 6 27.33 -26.90 -21.84
N ALA A 7 27.91 -26.95 -23.05
CA ALA A 7 27.50 -27.88 -24.09
C ALA A 7 27.62 -29.34 -23.64
N SER A 8 28.76 -29.69 -23.02
CA SER A 8 28.99 -31.04 -22.47
C SER A 8 28.00 -31.40 -21.35
N ALA A 9 27.68 -30.47 -20.45
CA ALA A 9 26.69 -30.67 -19.40
C ALA A 9 25.29 -30.89 -20.00
N LYS A 10 24.90 -30.03 -20.97
CA LYS A 10 23.64 -30.14 -21.70
C LYS A 10 23.48 -31.51 -22.36
N ASP A 11 24.50 -31.99 -23.06
CA ASP A 11 24.48 -33.29 -23.73
C ASP A 11 24.32 -34.44 -22.73
N ARG A 12 25.00 -34.37 -21.57
CA ARG A 12 24.89 -35.37 -20.51
C ARG A 12 23.50 -35.41 -19.91
N PHE A 13 22.93 -34.25 -19.57
CA PHE A 13 21.58 -34.20 -19.00
C PHE A 13 20.52 -34.65 -20.02
N ALA A 14 20.63 -34.20 -21.28
CA ALA A 14 19.75 -34.65 -22.35
C ALA A 14 19.87 -36.16 -22.64
N PHE A 15 21.07 -36.74 -22.48
CA PHE A 15 21.26 -38.19 -22.58
C PHE A 15 20.57 -38.96 -21.45
N VAL A 16 20.68 -38.47 -20.20
CA VAL A 16 19.99 -39.10 -19.06
C VAL A 16 18.47 -39.03 -19.25
N LEU A 17 17.94 -37.89 -19.66
CA LEU A 17 16.49 -37.73 -19.90
C LEU A 17 15.97 -38.63 -21.02
N ARG A 18 16.77 -38.89 -22.05
CA ARG A 18 16.41 -39.85 -23.10
C ARG A 18 16.25 -41.29 -22.57
N ARG A 19 16.90 -41.64 -21.46
CA ARG A 19 16.79 -42.95 -20.82
C ARG A 19 15.73 -42.98 -19.72
N ASP A 20 15.58 -41.88 -19.01
CA ASP A 20 14.64 -41.70 -17.92
C ASP A 20 14.04 -40.29 -17.99
N ASN A 21 12.88 -40.19 -18.66
CA ASN A 21 12.16 -38.93 -18.82
C ASN A 21 11.69 -38.36 -17.47
N GLY A 22 11.62 -39.19 -16.40
CA GLY A 22 11.25 -38.78 -15.05
C GLY A 22 12.42 -38.33 -14.19
N ASN A 23 13.64 -38.27 -14.74
CA ASN A 23 14.82 -37.90 -13.98
C ASN A 23 14.87 -36.39 -13.71
N VAL A 24 14.26 -35.99 -12.59
CA VAL A 24 14.14 -34.59 -12.18
C VAL A 24 15.50 -33.89 -12.02
N LEU A 25 16.55 -34.59 -11.57
CA LEU A 25 17.89 -33.98 -11.45
C LEU A 25 18.49 -33.67 -12.81
N ALA A 26 18.34 -34.59 -13.77
CA ALA A 26 18.77 -34.33 -15.13
C ALA A 26 17.95 -33.23 -15.78
N ALA A 27 16.64 -33.18 -15.51
CA ALA A 27 15.80 -32.13 -16.03
C ALA A 27 16.12 -30.77 -15.42
N HIS A 28 16.32 -30.67 -14.11
CA HIS A 28 16.79 -29.45 -13.46
C HIS A 28 18.18 -29.05 -13.97
N GLY A 29 19.11 -30.00 -14.11
CA GLY A 29 20.44 -29.73 -14.67
C GLY A 29 20.38 -29.19 -16.10
N LEU A 30 19.52 -29.78 -16.95
CA LEU A 30 19.28 -29.31 -18.30
C LEU A 30 18.58 -27.95 -18.31
N ALA A 31 17.59 -27.73 -17.44
CA ALA A 31 16.91 -26.46 -17.26
C ALA A 31 17.90 -25.35 -16.88
N CYS A 32 18.79 -25.60 -15.91
CA CYS A 32 19.87 -24.68 -15.58
C CYS A 32 20.78 -24.37 -16.78
N CYS A 33 21.09 -25.38 -17.61
CA CYS A 33 21.88 -25.15 -18.82
C CYS A 33 21.14 -24.26 -19.83
N LEU A 34 19.84 -24.51 -20.03
CA LEU A 34 18.99 -23.71 -20.93
C LEU A 34 18.80 -22.28 -20.42
N GLY A 35 18.64 -22.08 -19.12
CA GLY A 35 18.58 -20.76 -18.50
C GLY A 35 19.87 -19.95 -18.71
N LEU A 36 21.04 -20.60 -18.63
CA LEU A 36 22.32 -19.96 -18.98
C LEU A 36 22.46 -19.63 -20.48
N GLU A 37 21.71 -20.31 -21.36
CA GLU A 37 21.60 -20.02 -22.79
C GLU A 37 20.46 -19.01 -23.10
N ALA A 38 19.75 -18.51 -22.09
CA ALA A 38 18.55 -17.67 -22.20
C ALA A 38 17.37 -18.31 -22.96
N ASP A 39 17.29 -19.65 -23.01
CA ASP A 39 16.16 -20.41 -23.58
C ASP A 39 15.13 -20.71 -22.47
N TYR A 40 14.48 -19.65 -21.97
CA TYR A 40 13.61 -19.70 -20.80
C TYR A 40 12.32 -20.48 -21.03
N ASP A 41 11.74 -20.41 -22.23
CA ASP A 41 10.51 -21.15 -22.56
C ASP A 41 10.73 -22.66 -22.47
N ARG A 42 11.83 -23.16 -23.05
CA ARG A 42 12.16 -24.59 -22.95
C ARG A 42 12.56 -25.00 -21.54
N CYS A 43 13.24 -24.11 -20.82
CA CYS A 43 13.56 -24.32 -19.41
C CYS A 43 12.29 -24.54 -18.59
N GLN A 44 11.28 -23.68 -18.80
CA GLN A 44 10.00 -23.74 -18.12
C GLN A 44 9.22 -25.01 -18.49
N CYS A 45 9.03 -25.28 -19.78
CA CYS A 45 8.32 -26.49 -20.24
C CYS A 45 8.98 -27.79 -19.73
N LEU A 46 10.31 -27.81 -19.65
CA LEU A 46 11.03 -28.97 -19.15
C LEU A 46 10.71 -29.22 -17.67
N LEU A 47 10.65 -28.17 -16.84
CA LEU A 47 10.35 -28.33 -15.42
C LEU A 47 8.89 -28.56 -15.12
N ASP A 48 7.98 -27.96 -15.88
CA ASP A 48 6.55 -28.22 -15.73
C ASP A 48 6.27 -29.72 -15.93
N ARG A 49 6.86 -30.30 -16.99
CA ARG A 49 6.79 -31.73 -17.26
C ARG A 49 7.40 -32.60 -16.16
N VAL A 50 8.38 -32.07 -15.44
CA VAL A 50 9.06 -32.77 -14.36
C VAL A 50 8.29 -32.64 -13.05
N GLY A 51 7.56 -31.54 -12.87
CA GLY A 51 6.58 -31.37 -11.78
C GLY A 51 5.43 -32.37 -11.87
N GLU A 52 5.08 -32.83 -13.08
CA GLU A 52 4.08 -33.88 -13.28
C GLU A 52 4.56 -35.28 -12.82
N VAL A 53 5.88 -35.49 -12.71
CA VAL A 53 6.46 -36.77 -12.31
C VAL A 53 6.82 -36.72 -10.83
N ARG A 54 6.21 -37.58 -10.00
CA ARG A 54 6.63 -37.73 -8.61
C ARG A 54 8.11 -38.16 -8.57
N PRO A 55 9.02 -37.35 -8.01
CA PRO A 55 10.43 -37.71 -7.94
C PRO A 55 10.58 -39.00 -7.11
N ASN A 56 11.19 -40.03 -7.69
CA ASN A 56 11.47 -41.27 -6.98
C ASN A 56 12.52 -41.08 -5.88
N CYS A 57 13.41 -40.10 -6.03
CA CYS A 57 14.44 -39.78 -5.05
C CYS A 57 13.90 -38.84 -3.96
N SER A 58 14.04 -39.24 -2.69
CA SER A 58 13.62 -38.44 -1.53
C SER A 58 14.31 -37.08 -1.45
N TYR A 59 15.60 -37.02 -1.78
CA TYR A 59 16.37 -35.77 -1.84
C TYR A 59 15.74 -34.77 -2.80
N VAL A 60 15.41 -35.22 -4.00
CA VAL A 60 14.79 -34.38 -5.02
C VAL A 60 13.42 -33.90 -4.60
N ARG A 61 12.60 -34.79 -4.04
CA ARG A 61 11.27 -34.43 -3.55
C ARG A 61 11.34 -33.36 -2.46
N ARG A 62 12.33 -33.47 -1.56
CA ARG A 62 12.56 -32.51 -0.48
C ARG A 62 13.03 -31.14 -0.98
N HIS A 63 13.79 -31.10 -2.07
CA HIS A 63 14.33 -29.87 -2.64
C HIS A 63 13.62 -29.42 -3.92
N HIS A 64 12.42 -29.95 -4.18
CA HIS A 64 11.67 -29.66 -5.41
C HIS A 64 11.38 -28.16 -5.54
N GLU A 65 10.88 -27.54 -4.47
CA GLU A 65 10.61 -26.10 -4.42
C GLU A 65 11.85 -25.27 -4.76
N ALA A 66 13.00 -25.60 -4.17
CA ALA A 66 14.25 -24.90 -4.46
C ALA A 66 14.72 -25.07 -5.92
N HIS A 67 14.48 -26.24 -6.52
CA HIS A 67 14.76 -26.46 -7.94
C HIS A 67 13.85 -25.62 -8.84
N MET A 68 12.57 -25.52 -8.50
CA MET A 68 11.64 -24.66 -9.24
C MET A 68 12.03 -23.19 -9.08
N ALA A 69 12.34 -22.75 -7.86
CA ALA A 69 12.78 -21.40 -7.58
C ALA A 69 14.00 -21.00 -8.39
N ASN A 70 15.05 -21.83 -8.42
CA ASN A 70 16.27 -21.53 -9.18
C ASN A 70 15.97 -21.26 -10.66
N VAL A 71 15.01 -21.98 -11.23
CA VAL A 71 14.68 -21.79 -12.64
C VAL A 71 13.81 -20.57 -12.85
N LYS A 72 12.88 -20.29 -11.95
CA LYS A 72 12.17 -19.01 -11.95
C LYS A 72 13.11 -17.83 -11.78
N THR A 73 14.18 -17.96 -10.99
CA THR A 73 15.25 -16.96 -10.89
C THR A 73 16.01 -16.81 -12.21
N LEU A 74 16.29 -17.90 -12.93
CA LEU A 74 16.96 -17.85 -14.23
C LEU A 74 16.09 -17.21 -15.32
N SER A 75 14.76 -17.36 -15.26
CA SER A 75 13.80 -16.77 -16.19
C SER A 75 13.29 -15.39 -15.76
N ASP A 76 14.00 -14.69 -14.86
CA ASP A 76 13.64 -13.40 -14.28
C ASP A 76 12.21 -13.33 -13.68
N SER A 77 11.65 -14.48 -13.32
CA SER A 77 10.31 -14.62 -12.74
C SER A 77 10.38 -14.61 -11.22
N PHE A 78 10.94 -13.54 -10.65
CA PHE A 78 11.32 -13.49 -9.23
C PHE A 78 10.15 -13.66 -8.25
N LYS A 79 8.95 -13.15 -8.57
CA LYS A 79 7.75 -13.40 -7.76
C LYS A 79 7.47 -14.89 -7.56
N GLN A 80 7.50 -15.66 -8.64
CA GLN A 80 7.29 -17.11 -8.57
C GLN A 80 8.45 -17.80 -7.84
N ALA A 81 9.69 -17.33 -8.03
CA ALA A 81 10.83 -17.85 -7.30
C ALA A 81 10.70 -17.65 -5.78
N ILE A 82 10.20 -16.48 -5.37
CA ILE A 82 9.88 -16.16 -3.97
C ILE A 82 8.83 -17.13 -3.44
N ASP A 83 7.72 -17.33 -4.15
CA ASP A 83 6.65 -18.24 -3.72
C ASP A 83 7.19 -19.66 -3.45
N TYR A 84 8.00 -20.20 -4.37
CA TYR A 84 8.63 -21.52 -4.21
C TYR A 84 9.58 -21.54 -3.00
N LEU A 85 10.43 -20.52 -2.85
CA LEU A 85 11.37 -20.48 -1.72
C LEU A 85 10.63 -20.38 -0.40
N GLU A 86 9.63 -19.50 -0.28
CA GLU A 86 8.85 -19.29 0.94
C GLU A 86 8.12 -20.56 1.40
N ARG A 87 7.62 -21.38 0.47
CA ARG A 87 6.96 -22.67 0.73
C ARG A 87 7.87 -23.75 1.29
N ASP A 88 9.19 -23.65 1.11
CA ASP A 88 10.14 -24.62 1.67
C ASP A 88 10.46 -24.28 3.15
N PRO A 89 9.94 -25.02 4.15
CA PRO A 89 10.21 -24.73 5.56
C PRO A 89 11.65 -25.07 5.98
N GLN A 90 12.41 -25.80 5.16
CA GLN A 90 13.76 -26.29 5.47
C GLN A 90 14.82 -25.70 4.52
N ARG A 91 14.66 -24.42 4.15
CA ARG A 91 15.64 -23.70 3.33
C ARG A 91 17.03 -23.75 3.96
N THR A 92 18.00 -24.17 3.17
CA THR A 92 19.43 -24.04 3.44
C THR A 92 19.84 -22.56 3.45
N PRO A 93 20.96 -22.20 4.09
CA PRO A 93 21.48 -20.83 4.08
C PRO A 93 21.63 -20.22 2.68
N LEU A 94 22.03 -21.04 1.69
CA LEU A 94 22.18 -20.62 0.30
C LEU A 94 20.84 -20.39 -0.40
N GLN A 95 19.81 -21.16 -0.06
CA GLN A 95 18.44 -20.94 -0.55
C GLN A 95 17.86 -19.66 0.04
N THR A 96 18.09 -19.37 1.32
CA THR A 96 17.68 -18.07 1.90
C THR A 96 18.43 -16.90 1.27
N SER A 97 19.71 -17.06 0.93
CA SER A 97 20.42 -16.05 0.14
C SER A 97 19.84 -15.87 -1.26
N SER A 98 19.30 -16.92 -1.87
CA SER A 98 18.62 -16.85 -3.17
C SER A 98 17.26 -16.14 -3.03
N LEU A 99 16.55 -16.37 -1.93
CA LEU A 99 15.32 -15.65 -1.58
C LEU A 99 15.60 -14.15 -1.43
N ALA A 100 16.63 -13.79 -0.67
CA ALA A 100 17.04 -12.39 -0.50
C ALA A 100 17.40 -11.72 -1.84
N PHE A 101 18.05 -12.45 -2.75
CA PHE A 101 18.30 -11.95 -4.10
C PHE A 101 17.00 -11.69 -4.87
N CYS A 102 16.06 -12.65 -4.88
CA CYS A 102 14.78 -12.49 -5.58
C CYS A 102 13.94 -11.33 -4.99
N LEU A 103 13.92 -11.20 -3.66
CA LEU A 103 13.27 -10.08 -2.96
C LEU A 103 13.89 -8.73 -3.36
N ALA A 104 15.23 -8.66 -3.46
CA ALA A 104 15.91 -7.45 -3.90
C ALA A 104 15.58 -7.07 -5.35
N CYS A 105 15.43 -8.05 -6.24
CA CYS A 105 14.98 -7.83 -7.63
C CYS A 105 13.55 -7.27 -7.70
N GLU A 106 12.67 -7.67 -6.76
CA GLU A 106 11.33 -7.10 -6.58
C GLU A 106 11.33 -5.80 -5.75
N SER A 107 12.50 -5.19 -5.51
CA SER A 107 12.67 -3.96 -4.71
C SER A 107 12.23 -4.07 -3.24
N ARG A 108 12.04 -5.30 -2.71
CA ARG A 108 11.70 -5.61 -1.32
C ARG A 108 12.96 -5.73 -0.46
N TYR A 109 13.74 -4.65 -0.38
CA TYR A 109 15.06 -4.65 0.25
C TYR A 109 15.03 -4.89 1.76
N GLU A 110 14.03 -4.36 2.48
CA GLU A 110 13.93 -4.53 3.94
C GLU A 110 13.73 -5.99 4.32
N GLU A 111 12.85 -6.69 3.60
CA GLU A 111 12.59 -8.12 3.77
C GLU A 111 13.80 -8.97 3.39
N ALA A 112 14.47 -8.63 2.28
CA ALA A 112 15.69 -9.29 1.85
C ALA A 112 16.80 -9.20 2.91
N ILE A 113 17.00 -8.00 3.48
CA ILE A 113 18.02 -7.75 4.51
C ILE A 113 17.67 -8.53 5.78
N ALA A 114 16.41 -8.51 6.21
CA ALA A 114 15.96 -9.25 7.38
C ALA A 114 16.21 -10.76 7.21
N ALA A 115 15.82 -11.33 6.06
CA ALA A 115 15.98 -12.76 5.78
C ALA A 115 17.44 -13.20 5.74
N LEU A 116 18.34 -12.39 5.17
CA LEU A 116 19.75 -12.75 5.07
C LEU A 116 20.53 -12.48 6.36
N THR A 117 20.14 -11.48 7.15
CA THR A 117 20.78 -11.13 8.42
C THR A 117 20.70 -12.28 9.43
N THR A 118 19.53 -12.92 9.55
CA THR A 118 19.35 -14.07 10.46
C THR A 118 20.29 -15.22 10.11
N VAL A 119 20.35 -15.57 8.81
CA VAL A 119 21.16 -16.67 8.32
C VAL A 119 22.67 -16.38 8.42
N VAL A 120 23.09 -15.13 8.19
CA VAL A 120 24.50 -14.72 8.39
C VAL A 120 24.91 -14.86 9.85
N ALA A 121 24.05 -14.47 10.79
CA ALA A 121 24.31 -14.60 12.22
C ALA A 121 24.45 -16.07 12.65
N GLU A 122 23.64 -16.95 12.10
CA GLU A 122 23.70 -18.40 12.37
C GLU A 122 24.87 -19.10 11.67
N ASN A 123 25.36 -18.55 10.55
CA ASN A 123 26.40 -19.16 9.71
C ASN A 123 27.60 -18.23 9.48
N PRO A 124 28.33 -17.82 10.54
CA PRO A 124 29.44 -16.88 10.42
C PRO A 124 30.62 -17.40 9.58
N ASN A 125 30.69 -18.72 9.38
CA ASN A 125 31.74 -19.39 8.61
C ASN A 125 31.48 -19.43 7.09
N LEU A 126 30.43 -18.76 6.59
CA LEU A 126 30.11 -18.69 5.17
C LEU A 126 30.35 -17.26 4.62
N PRO A 127 31.58 -16.95 4.14
CA PRO A 127 31.93 -15.62 3.61
C PRO A 127 31.01 -15.12 2.50
N LEU A 128 30.44 -16.05 1.71
CA LEU A 128 29.53 -15.71 0.62
C LEU A 128 28.27 -15.00 1.12
N LEU A 129 27.75 -15.38 2.29
CA LEU A 129 26.56 -14.76 2.86
C LEU A 129 26.87 -13.33 3.33
N GLN A 130 28.04 -13.11 3.94
CA GLN A 130 28.51 -11.77 4.33
C GLN A 130 28.68 -10.87 3.10
N TYR A 131 29.27 -11.40 2.02
CA TYR A 131 29.38 -10.71 0.74
C TYR A 131 28.01 -10.32 0.18
N ASN A 132 27.05 -11.24 0.16
CA ASN A 132 25.71 -10.99 -0.36
C ASN A 132 24.96 -9.96 0.50
N LEU A 133 25.09 -10.01 1.83
CA LEU A 133 24.46 -9.05 2.73
C LEU A 133 25.05 -7.64 2.56
N ALA A 134 26.39 -7.54 2.41
CA ALA A 134 27.05 -6.28 2.13
C ALA A 134 26.58 -5.65 0.80
N LEU A 135 26.49 -6.46 -0.26
CA LEU A 135 25.94 -6.02 -1.55
C LEU A 135 24.49 -5.58 -1.42
N LEU A 136 23.69 -6.30 -0.63
CA LEU A 136 22.28 -6.00 -0.45
C LEU A 136 22.06 -4.65 0.24
N HIS A 137 22.84 -4.34 1.29
CA HIS A 137 22.83 -3.01 1.90
C HIS A 137 23.24 -1.90 0.91
N CYS A 138 24.26 -2.15 0.09
CA CYS A 138 24.69 -1.21 -0.95
C CYS A 138 23.59 -0.98 -1.99
N ALA A 139 22.94 -2.05 -2.47
CA ALA A 139 21.86 -1.98 -3.44
C ALA A 139 20.63 -1.25 -2.87
N ALA A 140 20.23 -1.56 -1.64
CA ALA A 140 19.15 -0.89 -0.94
C ALA A 140 19.41 0.61 -0.79
N PHE A 141 20.65 0.98 -0.45
CA PHE A 141 21.07 2.38 -0.36
C PHE A 141 20.95 3.09 -1.71
N VAL A 142 21.52 2.51 -2.77
CA VAL A 142 21.48 3.12 -4.11
C VAL A 142 20.03 3.27 -4.59
N TYR A 143 19.20 2.24 -4.44
CA TYR A 143 17.77 2.29 -4.78
C TYR A 143 17.04 3.41 -4.03
N ALA A 144 17.25 3.52 -2.72
CA ALA A 144 16.59 4.54 -1.91
C ALA A 144 17.00 5.97 -2.28
N VAL A 145 18.21 6.16 -2.82
CA VAL A 145 18.71 7.47 -3.27
C VAL A 145 18.30 7.76 -4.72
N SER A 146 18.26 6.76 -5.61
CA SER A 146 17.97 6.96 -7.04
C SER A 146 16.50 7.30 -7.33
N HIS A 147 15.57 6.88 -6.47
CA HIS A 147 14.13 7.07 -6.69
C HIS A 147 13.53 8.27 -5.93
N LYS A 148 14.33 9.05 -5.21
CA LYS A 148 13.83 10.17 -4.40
C LYS A 148 14.30 11.50 -4.95
N GLU A 149 13.38 12.46 -5.02
CA GLU A 149 13.68 13.86 -5.35
C GLU A 149 14.12 14.66 -4.11
N ALA A 150 13.59 14.29 -2.95
CA ALA A 150 13.83 14.94 -1.66
C ALA A 150 13.89 13.93 -0.51
N ILE A 151 14.74 14.20 0.49
CA ILE A 151 14.79 13.42 1.74
C ILE A 151 14.90 14.33 2.96
N THR A 152 14.28 13.92 4.07
CA THR A 152 14.45 14.59 5.36
C THR A 152 15.82 14.28 5.96
N PRO A 153 16.34 15.14 6.86
CA PRO A 153 17.60 14.86 7.56
C PRO A 153 17.54 13.58 8.40
N GLU A 154 16.38 13.19 8.97
CA GLU A 154 16.24 11.92 9.67
C GLU A 154 16.41 10.74 8.71
N LYS A 155 15.69 10.74 7.57
CA LYS A 155 15.80 9.64 6.61
C LYS A 155 17.21 9.52 6.03
N ALA A 156 17.90 10.66 5.84
CA ALA A 156 19.30 10.66 5.43
C ALA A 156 20.23 10.03 6.48
N ARG A 157 19.95 10.20 7.79
CA ARG A 157 20.70 9.51 8.86
C ARG A 157 20.45 8.01 8.81
N ASP A 158 19.21 7.57 8.63
CA ASP A 158 18.87 6.15 8.52
C ASP A 158 19.57 5.49 7.33
N LEU A 159 19.57 6.14 6.16
CA LEU A 159 20.24 5.66 4.96
C LEU A 159 21.75 5.56 5.16
N ARG A 160 22.36 6.57 5.80
CA ARG A 160 23.79 6.55 6.15
C ARG A 160 24.12 5.45 7.14
N HIS A 161 23.25 5.20 8.11
CA HIS A 161 23.44 4.13 9.08
C HIS A 161 23.37 2.75 8.41
N SER A 162 22.38 2.53 7.54
CA SER A 162 22.27 1.30 6.75
C SER A 162 23.48 1.10 5.84
N LEU A 163 23.94 2.16 5.14
CA LEU A 163 25.13 2.11 4.32
C LEU A 163 26.39 1.80 5.15
N ALA A 164 26.56 2.45 6.30
CA ALA A 164 27.70 2.21 7.20
C ALA A 164 27.75 0.74 7.66
N THR A 165 26.60 0.14 7.96
CA THR A 165 26.49 -1.29 8.28
C THR A 165 26.95 -2.16 7.10
N GLY A 166 26.45 -1.89 5.89
CA GLY A 166 26.87 -2.60 4.67
C GLY A 166 28.36 -2.46 4.37
N LEU A 167 28.91 -1.26 4.51
CA LEU A 167 30.33 -0.99 4.31
C LEU A 167 31.20 -1.71 5.34
N SER A 168 30.79 -1.74 6.61
CA SER A 168 31.49 -2.48 7.67
C SER A 168 31.59 -3.97 7.33
N MET A 169 30.48 -4.59 6.92
CA MET A 169 30.45 -5.98 6.47
C MET A 169 31.31 -6.20 5.22
N ALA A 170 31.29 -5.25 4.28
CA ALA A 170 32.12 -5.32 3.08
C ALA A 170 33.61 -5.29 3.41
N PHE A 171 34.04 -4.41 4.33
CA PHE A 171 35.42 -4.33 4.76
C PHE A 171 35.89 -5.62 5.44
N GLU A 172 35.05 -6.23 6.28
CA GLU A 172 35.36 -7.52 6.89
C GLU A 172 35.51 -8.63 5.85
N PHE A 173 34.62 -8.70 4.84
CA PHE A 173 34.76 -9.66 3.74
C PHE A 173 36.04 -9.42 2.91
N ILE A 174 36.37 -8.15 2.63
CA ILE A 174 37.54 -7.75 1.84
C ILE A 174 38.84 -8.14 2.56
N ARG A 175 38.89 -8.02 3.89
CA ARG A 175 40.05 -8.33 4.74
C ARG A 175 40.41 -9.81 4.79
N GLN A 176 39.45 -10.70 4.55
CA GLN A 176 39.72 -12.14 4.53
C GLN A 176 40.77 -12.46 3.44
N GLU A 177 41.44 -13.61 3.51
CA GLU A 177 42.35 -14.05 2.44
C GLU A 177 41.56 -14.72 1.31
N PRO A 178 41.81 -14.42 0.02
CA PRO A 178 41.06 -15.05 -1.07
C PRO A 178 41.46 -16.53 -1.21
N ARG A 179 40.53 -17.45 -0.93
CA ARG A 179 40.76 -18.90 -1.08
C ARG A 179 40.52 -19.42 -2.49
N SER A 180 39.93 -18.61 -3.36
CA SER A 180 39.58 -18.98 -4.74
C SER A 180 39.61 -17.75 -5.66
N GLN A 181 39.73 -18.00 -6.96
CA GLN A 181 39.61 -16.95 -7.98
C GLN A 181 38.24 -16.23 -7.90
N ALA A 182 37.16 -16.97 -7.64
CA ALA A 182 35.83 -16.39 -7.47
C ALA A 182 35.78 -15.39 -6.31
N MET A 183 36.41 -15.72 -5.18
CA MET A 183 36.50 -14.80 -4.04
C MET A 183 37.34 -13.56 -4.34
N ALA A 184 38.42 -13.70 -5.12
CA ALA A 184 39.23 -12.57 -5.55
C ALA A 184 38.42 -11.61 -6.46
N VAL A 185 37.66 -12.16 -7.40
CA VAL A 185 36.75 -11.37 -8.27
C VAL A 185 35.67 -10.68 -7.44
N ALA A 186 35.03 -11.41 -6.52
CA ALA A 186 34.00 -10.87 -5.64
C ALA A 186 34.51 -9.69 -4.80
N LYS A 187 35.75 -9.76 -4.27
CA LYS A 187 36.35 -8.63 -3.54
C LYS A 187 36.57 -7.41 -4.39
N THR A 188 37.09 -7.58 -5.60
CA THR A 188 37.31 -6.47 -6.53
C THR A 188 35.99 -5.80 -6.88
N PHE A 189 34.96 -6.60 -7.17
CA PHE A 189 33.62 -6.10 -7.43
C PHE A 189 33.04 -5.36 -6.22
N LEU A 190 33.13 -5.93 -5.02
CA LEU A 190 32.62 -5.28 -3.81
C LEU A 190 33.32 -3.96 -3.54
N LYS A 191 34.64 -3.86 -3.72
CA LYS A 191 35.37 -2.59 -3.62
C LYS A 191 34.82 -1.53 -4.56
N THR A 192 34.54 -1.89 -5.82
CA THR A 192 33.98 -0.94 -6.79
C THR A 192 32.57 -0.48 -6.39
N VAL A 193 31.73 -1.41 -5.90
CA VAL A 193 30.38 -1.08 -5.41
C VAL A 193 30.45 -0.16 -4.18
N CYS A 194 31.33 -0.45 -3.22
CA CYS A 194 31.51 0.39 -2.03
C CYS A 194 31.98 1.80 -2.39
N ALA A 195 32.95 1.92 -3.30
CA ALA A 195 33.42 3.22 -3.79
C ALA A 195 32.28 4.02 -4.44
N TYR A 196 31.50 3.38 -5.31
CA TYR A 196 30.32 3.99 -5.92
C TYR A 196 29.29 4.46 -4.88
N CYS A 197 29.02 3.65 -3.85
CA CYS A 197 28.07 4.02 -2.80
C CYS A 197 28.55 5.21 -1.98
N LEU A 198 29.87 5.33 -1.73
CA LEU A 198 30.45 6.49 -1.05
C LEU A 198 30.32 7.75 -1.92
N ASP A 199 30.62 7.67 -3.21
CA ASP A 199 30.45 8.78 -4.15
C ASP A 199 28.99 9.26 -4.20
N VAL A 200 28.03 8.32 -4.26
CA VAL A 200 26.59 8.61 -4.20
C VAL A 200 26.20 9.22 -2.86
N ASN A 201 26.71 8.71 -1.74
CA ASN A 201 26.46 9.26 -0.41
C ASN A 201 26.92 10.71 -0.28
N ASP A 202 28.12 11.01 -0.74
CA ASP A 202 28.74 12.32 -0.59
C ASP A 202 28.09 13.35 -1.52
N GLY A 203 27.82 12.95 -2.78
CA GLY A 203 27.28 13.84 -3.80
C GLY A 203 25.75 13.98 -3.81
N SER A 204 25.02 12.90 -3.55
CA SER A 204 23.56 12.85 -3.75
C SER A 204 22.78 13.16 -2.48
N ILE A 205 23.16 12.62 -1.32
CA ILE A 205 22.39 12.83 -0.08
C ILE A 205 22.35 14.30 0.30
N SER A 206 23.50 15.00 0.25
CA SER A 206 23.56 16.43 0.56
C SER A 206 22.66 17.26 -0.35
N ARG A 207 22.60 16.90 -1.63
CA ARG A 207 21.71 17.53 -2.62
C ARG A 207 20.24 17.25 -2.31
N LEU A 208 19.88 16.01 -2.03
CA LEU A 208 18.51 15.60 -1.70
C LEU A 208 18.00 16.23 -0.40
N ILE A 209 18.88 16.43 0.60
CA ILE A 209 18.54 17.17 1.83
C ILE A 209 18.25 18.63 1.50
N LEU A 210 19.09 19.28 0.67
CA LEU A 210 18.88 20.68 0.29
C LEU A 210 17.58 20.88 -0.50
N VAL A 211 17.23 19.94 -1.39
CA VAL A 211 15.94 19.95 -2.11
C VAL A 211 14.80 19.78 -1.10
N GLY A 212 14.85 18.76 -0.23
CA GLY A 212 13.80 18.55 0.76
C GLY A 212 13.60 19.71 1.74
N GLN A 213 14.67 20.41 2.13
CA GLN A 213 14.57 21.62 2.94
C GLN A 213 13.91 22.77 2.19
N ARG A 214 14.23 22.96 0.90
CA ARG A 214 13.57 23.98 0.06
C ARG A 214 12.09 23.67 -0.10
N ASP A 215 11.75 22.43 -0.42
CA ASP A 215 10.37 21.99 -0.57
C ASP A 215 9.58 22.21 0.72
N THR A 216 10.16 21.86 1.88
CA THR A 216 9.53 22.08 3.19
C THR A 216 9.22 23.56 3.43
N VAL A 217 10.19 24.45 3.14
CA VAL A 217 10.00 25.91 3.28
C VAL A 217 8.95 26.44 2.30
N GLU A 218 8.92 25.92 1.08
CA GLU A 218 7.92 26.27 0.07
C GLU A 218 6.52 25.79 0.47
N TYR A 219 6.38 24.56 0.96
CA TYR A 219 5.14 24.02 1.52
C TYR A 219 4.65 24.85 2.70
N ASP A 220 5.54 25.23 3.64
CA ASP A 220 5.19 26.11 4.76
C ASP A 220 4.70 27.49 4.28
N ARG A 221 5.35 28.05 3.25
CA ARG A 221 4.94 29.33 2.66
C ARG A 221 3.58 29.23 1.98
N GLN A 222 3.34 28.16 1.22
CA GLN A 222 2.06 27.90 0.57
C GLN A 222 0.95 27.65 1.60
N SER A 223 1.22 26.87 2.65
CA SER A 223 0.30 26.63 3.75
C SER A 223 -0.12 27.93 4.44
N LYS A 224 0.83 28.84 4.73
CA LYS A 224 0.53 30.18 5.28
C LYS A 224 -0.23 31.10 4.32
N LEU A 225 -0.06 30.93 3.00
CA LEU A 225 -0.86 31.65 2.00
C LEU A 225 -2.29 31.12 1.98
N TRP A 226 -2.45 29.79 1.96
CA TRP A 226 -3.74 29.12 2.03
C TRP A 226 -4.52 29.46 3.30
N GLN A 227 -3.86 29.47 4.45
CA GLN A 227 -4.46 29.87 5.72
C GLN A 227 -4.98 31.32 5.66
N ARG A 228 -4.20 32.26 5.13
CA ARG A 228 -4.64 33.66 4.99
C ARG A 228 -5.83 33.81 4.05
N VAL A 229 -5.78 33.17 2.88
CA VAL A 229 -6.88 33.19 1.90
C VAL A 229 -8.14 32.56 2.49
N TYR A 230 -7.99 31.48 3.26
CA TYR A 230 -9.10 30.83 3.94
C TYR A 230 -9.67 31.69 5.06
N ASP A 231 -8.83 32.35 5.86
CA ASP A 231 -9.27 33.26 6.92
C ASP A 231 -10.00 34.48 6.33
N GLU A 232 -9.47 35.07 5.25
CA GLU A 232 -10.13 36.14 4.48
C GLU A 232 -11.51 35.69 3.97
N PHE A 233 -11.59 34.52 3.35
CA PHE A 233 -12.86 33.92 2.91
C PHE A 233 -13.84 33.71 4.08
N GLN A 234 -13.37 33.24 5.24
CA GLN A 234 -14.22 33.10 6.44
C GLN A 234 -14.68 34.44 7.02
N THR A 235 -13.89 35.51 6.87
CA THR A 235 -14.33 36.86 7.25
C THR A 235 -15.33 37.44 6.28
N GLU A 236 -15.14 37.26 4.97
CA GLU A 236 -16.07 37.68 3.93
C GLU A 236 -17.42 36.95 4.05
N LYS A 237 -17.39 35.64 4.26
CA LYS A 237 -18.61 34.86 4.49
C LYS A 237 -19.40 35.36 5.71
N ARG A 238 -18.71 35.70 6.81
CA ARG A 238 -19.34 36.26 8.02
C ARG A 238 -19.92 37.65 7.77
N SER A 239 -19.22 38.53 7.07
CA SER A 239 -19.74 39.86 6.74
C SER A 239 -20.94 39.80 5.80
N GLU A 240 -20.96 38.88 4.83
CA GLU A 240 -22.11 38.62 3.96
C GLU A 240 -23.31 38.05 4.74
N GLU A 241 -23.08 37.17 5.71
CA GLU A 241 -24.11 36.65 6.60
C GLU A 241 -24.68 37.76 7.50
N GLU A 242 -23.83 38.62 8.07
CA GLU A 242 -24.23 39.78 8.86
C GLU A 242 -25.01 40.81 8.02
N GLN A 243 -24.57 41.09 6.80
CA GLN A 243 -25.29 41.96 5.87
C GLN A 243 -26.68 41.40 5.53
N ARG A 244 -26.78 40.10 5.20
CA ARG A 244 -28.07 39.44 4.97
C ARG A 244 -28.99 39.53 6.19
N GLN A 245 -28.45 39.36 7.40
CA GLN A 245 -29.22 39.52 8.63
C GLN A 245 -29.66 40.97 8.89
N ALA A 246 -28.79 41.95 8.62
CA ALA A 246 -29.11 43.37 8.76
C ALA A 246 -30.19 43.82 7.77
N GLU A 247 -30.09 43.40 6.50
CA GLU A 247 -31.11 43.64 5.49
C GLU A 247 -32.45 42.98 5.87
N ALA A 248 -32.44 41.75 6.39
CA ALA A 248 -33.64 41.07 6.85
C ALA A 248 -34.31 41.82 8.03
N ARG A 249 -33.52 42.32 8.99
CA ARG A 249 -34.04 43.16 10.10
C ARG A 249 -34.61 44.48 9.60
N GLN A 250 -33.93 45.15 8.67
CA GLN A 250 -34.42 46.41 8.10
C GLN A 250 -35.74 46.21 7.35
N ARG A 251 -35.88 45.12 6.58
CA ARG A 251 -37.15 44.75 5.93
C ARG A 251 -38.25 44.48 6.96
N GLN A 252 -37.95 43.73 8.02
CA GLN A 252 -38.90 43.46 9.09
C GLN A 252 -39.34 44.74 9.81
N GLU A 253 -38.42 45.67 10.07
CA GLU A 253 -38.74 46.98 10.66
C GLU A 253 -39.60 47.84 9.73
N GLN A 254 -39.31 47.86 8.42
CA GLN A 254 -40.12 48.53 7.40
C GLN A 254 -41.53 47.92 7.32
N GLU A 255 -41.66 46.59 7.35
CA GLU A 255 -42.94 45.90 7.38
C GLU A 255 -43.74 46.24 8.64
N VAL A 256 -43.08 46.30 9.81
CA VAL A 256 -43.73 46.71 11.07
C VAL A 256 -44.13 48.18 11.05
N GLN A 257 -43.32 49.07 10.48
CA GLN A 257 -43.66 50.49 10.33
C GLN A 257 -44.85 50.67 9.38
N LEU A 258 -44.82 50.03 8.21
CA LEU A 258 -45.92 50.06 7.25
C LEU A 258 -47.20 49.47 7.85
N ALA A 259 -47.11 48.38 8.61
CA ALA A 259 -48.26 47.83 9.34
C ALA A 259 -48.81 48.81 10.39
N ARG A 260 -47.94 49.57 11.08
CA ARG A 260 -48.37 50.63 12.01
C ARG A 260 -49.04 51.80 11.30
N GLU A 261 -48.48 52.27 10.19
CA GLU A 261 -49.06 53.34 9.38
C GLU A 261 -50.44 52.94 8.85
N ILE A 262 -50.58 51.72 8.29
CA ILE A 262 -51.88 51.18 7.85
C ILE A 262 -52.89 51.13 9.01
N LEU A 263 -52.46 50.69 10.20
CA LEU A 263 -53.33 50.65 11.38
C LEU A 263 -53.74 52.06 11.85
N GLU A 264 -52.83 53.03 11.78
CA GLU A 264 -53.11 54.43 12.14
C GLU A 264 -54.04 55.10 11.12
N ASP A 265 -53.83 54.88 9.82
CA ASP A 265 -54.72 55.35 8.75
C ASP A 265 -56.10 54.69 8.84
N PHE A 266 -56.15 53.38 9.17
CA PHE A 266 -57.41 52.71 9.45
C PHE A 266 -58.13 53.35 10.66
N ARG A 267 -57.42 53.63 11.75
CA ARG A 267 -58.01 54.34 12.91
C ARG A 267 -58.48 55.75 12.58
N ARG A 268 -57.74 56.50 11.77
CA ARG A 268 -58.15 57.85 11.30
C ARG A 268 -59.38 57.78 10.40
N SER A 269 -59.42 56.84 9.46
CA SER A 269 -60.58 56.66 8.58
C SER A 269 -61.85 56.23 9.33
N GLN A 270 -61.71 55.49 10.44
CA GLN A 270 -62.84 55.19 11.34
C GLN A 270 -63.32 56.39 12.17
N LEU A 271 -62.47 57.40 12.40
CA LEU A 271 -62.85 58.62 13.13
C LEU A 271 -63.51 59.67 12.22
N ASP A 272 -63.14 59.70 10.93
CA ASP A 272 -63.69 60.66 9.94
C ASP A 272 -64.94 60.14 9.20
N GLN A 273 -65.32 58.88 9.40
CA GLN A 273 -66.63 58.39 8.98
C GLN A 273 -67.56 58.30 10.20
N PRO A 274 -68.71 59.01 10.22
CA PRO A 274 -69.75 58.75 11.21
C PRO A 274 -70.36 57.40 10.84
N THR A 275 -69.76 56.33 11.34
CA THR A 275 -70.28 54.98 11.13
C THR A 275 -71.58 54.85 11.92
N ILE A 276 -72.68 55.10 11.23
CA ILE A 276 -74.08 54.85 11.64
C ILE A 276 -74.34 53.36 11.97
N LEU A 277 -73.29 52.52 12.04
CA LEU A 277 -73.35 51.08 12.24
C LEU A 277 -72.73 50.59 13.56
N ASP A 278 -72.46 51.46 14.53
CA ASP A 278 -71.65 51.07 15.71
C ASP A 278 -72.45 50.53 16.92
N GLU A 279 -73.78 50.60 16.92
CA GLU A 279 -74.61 50.01 17.98
C GLU A 279 -75.18 48.63 17.60
N GLU A 280 -75.55 48.45 16.33
CA GLU A 280 -76.14 47.19 15.83
C GLU A 280 -75.08 46.10 15.59
N ILE A 281 -73.88 46.48 15.15
CA ILE A 281 -72.75 45.56 15.01
C ILE A 281 -72.19 45.19 16.39
N ARG A 282 -72.18 46.13 17.34
CA ARG A 282 -71.71 45.89 18.71
C ARG A 282 -72.62 44.94 19.48
N THR A 283 -73.94 45.11 19.35
CA THR A 283 -74.91 44.13 19.88
C THR A 283 -74.80 42.77 19.18
N ARG A 284 -74.56 42.72 17.86
CA ARG A 284 -74.31 41.44 17.16
C ARG A 284 -73.00 40.76 17.57
N LEU A 285 -71.92 41.50 17.80
CA LEU A 285 -70.63 40.95 18.25
C LEU A 285 -70.68 40.50 19.71
N GLU A 286 -71.42 41.20 20.57
CA GLU A 286 -71.68 40.77 21.94
C GLU A 286 -72.59 39.54 21.97
N ALA A 287 -73.60 39.45 21.10
CA ALA A 287 -74.41 38.25 20.92
C ALA A 287 -73.57 37.07 20.40
N TYR A 288 -72.68 37.28 19.42
CA TYR A 288 -71.80 36.22 18.89
C TYR A 288 -70.74 35.77 19.91
N ARG A 289 -70.23 36.69 20.74
CA ARG A 289 -69.29 36.37 21.83
C ARG A 289 -70.01 35.67 23.00
N ALA A 290 -71.29 35.96 23.23
CA ALA A 290 -72.13 35.23 24.18
C ALA A 290 -72.56 33.84 23.66
N GLU A 291 -72.76 33.67 22.36
CA GLU A 291 -73.16 32.40 21.73
C GLU A 291 -71.99 31.46 21.41
N PHE A 292 -70.79 31.99 21.12
CA PHE A 292 -69.64 31.19 20.65
C PHE A 292 -68.34 31.37 21.46
N GLY A 293 -68.31 32.23 22.47
CA GLY A 293 -67.11 32.57 23.25
C GLY A 293 -66.69 31.57 24.35
N SER A 294 -67.31 30.40 24.43
CA SER A 294 -67.03 29.39 25.48
C SER A 294 -66.17 28.19 25.03
N ALA A 295 -65.69 28.16 23.79
CA ALA A 295 -64.86 27.05 23.32
C ALA A 295 -63.37 27.31 23.59
N ALA A 296 -62.95 27.10 24.84
CA ALA A 296 -61.53 26.95 25.17
C ALA A 296 -61.01 25.65 24.53
N PRO A 297 -59.99 25.69 23.65
CA PRO A 297 -59.32 24.46 23.24
C PRO A 297 -58.37 24.01 24.37
N PRO A 298 -58.30 22.70 24.66
CA PRO A 298 -57.47 22.17 25.73
C PRO A 298 -55.99 22.28 25.35
N ALA A 299 -55.18 22.71 26.31
CA ALA A 299 -53.73 22.57 26.26
C ALA A 299 -53.36 21.08 26.34
N THR A 300 -52.67 20.58 25.32
CA THR A 300 -51.99 19.28 25.37
C THR A 300 -50.53 19.49 25.06
N ASP A 301 -49.72 19.49 26.13
CA ASP A 301 -48.39 18.90 26.12
C ASP A 301 -48.52 17.45 25.64
N ASP A 302 -47.79 17.05 24.60
CA ASP A 302 -47.08 15.78 24.60
C ASP A 302 -46.14 15.62 23.40
N ALA A 303 -45.05 14.92 23.68
CA ALA A 303 -43.95 14.60 22.80
C ALA A 303 -44.33 13.66 21.64
N ALA A 304 -43.69 13.82 20.47
CA ALA A 304 -43.05 12.78 19.66
C ALA A 304 -42.84 13.23 18.19
N GLN A 305 -41.63 12.95 17.69
CA GLN A 305 -41.17 12.98 16.28
C GLN A 305 -42.00 12.05 15.34
N PRO A 306 -41.61 11.82 14.05
CA PRO A 306 -40.86 12.61 13.05
C PRO A 306 -41.66 12.72 11.71
N ILE A 307 -41.12 13.38 10.67
CA ILE A 307 -41.05 12.93 9.25
C ILE A 307 -40.63 14.12 8.35
N ASP A 308 -39.57 13.85 7.57
CA ASP A 308 -38.97 14.63 6.46
C ASP A 308 -39.99 15.02 5.36
N PRO A 309 -39.70 16.06 4.55
CA PRO A 309 -39.08 15.77 3.25
C PRO A 309 -38.08 16.82 2.72
N LEU A 310 -37.02 16.28 2.09
CA LEU A 310 -36.42 16.68 0.81
C LEU A 310 -36.24 18.17 0.49
N GLY A 311 -34.99 18.53 0.18
CA GLY A 311 -34.73 19.40 -0.97
C GLY A 311 -33.54 20.33 -0.87
N THR A 312 -32.40 19.84 -1.35
CA THR A 312 -31.39 20.57 -2.14
C THR A 312 -30.45 21.58 -1.46
N THR A 313 -29.18 21.13 -1.41
CA THR A 313 -27.95 21.83 -1.87
C THR A 313 -27.48 23.07 -1.12
N SER A 314 -26.37 22.93 -0.39
CA SER A 314 -25.08 23.58 -0.72
C SER A 314 -24.12 23.47 0.48
N THR A 315 -23.44 22.33 0.61
CA THR A 315 -22.25 22.19 1.45
C THR A 315 -21.02 22.49 0.60
N ALA A 316 -20.57 23.73 0.68
CA ALA A 316 -19.21 24.12 0.35
C ALA A 316 -18.26 23.49 1.38
N ILE A 317 -17.67 22.34 1.03
CA ILE A 317 -16.49 21.79 1.70
C ILE A 317 -15.50 21.39 0.60
N LEU A 318 -14.44 22.19 0.52
CA LEU A 318 -13.07 21.89 0.08
C LEU A 318 -12.86 20.58 -0.69
N GLY A 319 -12.54 20.71 -1.97
CA GLY A 319 -12.19 19.61 -2.85
C GLY A 319 -10.84 18.95 -2.54
N GLY A 320 -10.70 17.71 -3.01
CA GLY A 320 -9.39 17.08 -3.20
C GLY A 320 -9.27 15.59 -2.87
N MET A 321 -10.05 14.75 -3.57
CA MET A 321 -9.70 13.37 -3.99
C MET A 321 -9.33 12.32 -2.91
N ASN A 322 -10.33 11.50 -2.54
CA ASN A 322 -10.13 10.09 -2.17
C ASN A 322 -10.62 9.19 -3.31
N LEU A 323 -9.81 8.20 -3.69
CA LEU A 323 -10.22 7.00 -4.40
C LEU A 323 -10.15 5.85 -3.38
N GLU A 324 -11.29 5.47 -2.82
CA GLU A 324 -11.51 4.18 -2.18
C GLU A 324 -12.33 3.33 -3.17
N GLU A 325 -11.81 2.17 -3.56
CA GLU A 325 -12.61 1.07 -4.10
C GLU A 325 -12.67 -0.02 -3.02
N ASP A 326 -13.81 -0.04 -2.32
CA ASP A 326 -14.26 -1.19 -1.52
C ASP A 326 -14.77 -2.30 -2.44
N GLY A 327 -14.30 -3.53 -2.21
CA GLY A 327 -14.84 -4.75 -2.78
C GLY A 327 -15.24 -5.73 -1.67
N VAL A 328 -16.44 -5.55 -1.11
CA VAL A 328 -17.05 -6.40 -0.10
C VAL A 328 -17.79 -7.58 -0.75
N GLY A 329 -17.46 -8.80 -0.28
CA GLY A 329 -18.43 -9.83 0.13
C GLY A 329 -18.99 -10.79 -0.92
N TRP A 330 -18.76 -12.09 -0.71
CA TRP A 330 -19.82 -13.13 -0.71
C TRP A 330 -19.33 -14.32 0.14
N ALA A 331 -20.22 -14.79 1.03
CA ALA A 331 -20.05 -15.93 1.91
C ALA A 331 -20.83 -17.15 1.41
N GLU A 332 -20.43 -18.32 1.93
CA GLU A 332 -21.17 -19.59 2.07
C GLU A 332 -21.47 -20.47 0.84
N ALA A 333 -20.93 -21.69 0.87
CA ALA A 333 -21.72 -22.94 0.80
C ALA A 333 -20.84 -24.17 1.11
N GLU A 334 -21.29 -24.95 2.10
CA GLU A 334 -20.81 -26.28 2.53
C GLU A 334 -21.00 -27.36 1.46
N ARG A 335 -20.20 -28.45 1.55
CA ARG A 335 -20.65 -29.86 1.37
C ARG A 335 -19.55 -30.88 1.69
N ASP A 336 -19.71 -31.46 2.88
CA ASP A 336 -19.57 -32.84 3.35
C ASP A 336 -19.13 -34.00 2.42
N GLU A 337 -18.33 -34.86 3.07
CA GLU A 337 -18.38 -36.34 3.13
C GLU A 337 -18.18 -37.20 1.86
N GLU A 338 -17.15 -38.06 1.86
CA GLU A 338 -17.34 -39.51 2.05
C GLU A 338 -15.98 -40.26 2.10
N GLU A 339 -15.87 -41.14 3.12
CA GLU A 339 -14.82 -42.12 3.34
C GLU A 339 -14.86 -43.24 2.29
N HIS A 340 -13.69 -43.81 1.95
CA HIS A 340 -13.63 -45.24 1.67
C HIS A 340 -12.28 -45.85 2.08
N ASP A 341 -12.37 -46.62 3.17
CA ASP A 341 -11.36 -47.49 3.73
C ASP A 341 -11.35 -48.84 2.96
N VAL A 342 -10.20 -49.28 2.47
CA VAL A 342 -9.99 -50.69 2.03
C VAL A 342 -8.63 -51.17 2.53
N LYS A 343 -8.73 -52.17 3.39
CA LYS A 343 -7.70 -52.87 4.15
C LYS A 343 -7.52 -54.27 3.57
N VAL A 344 -6.32 -54.62 3.08
CA VAL A 344 -5.83 -56.01 2.90
C VAL A 344 -4.29 -55.95 2.92
N GLU A 345 -3.64 -56.19 4.06
CA GLU A 345 -3.03 -57.47 4.49
C GLU A 345 -2.13 -58.17 3.47
N GLY A 346 -0.90 -58.48 3.89
CA GLY A 346 -0.12 -59.58 3.29
C GLY A 346 1.39 -59.37 3.17
N THR A 347 2.12 -59.83 4.19
CA THR A 347 3.39 -60.60 4.10
C THR A 347 4.61 -59.94 3.41
N ASP A 348 5.66 -59.53 4.13
CA ASP A 348 6.71 -60.33 4.77
C ASP A 348 7.85 -60.78 3.80
N VAL A 349 9.07 -60.77 4.35
CA VAL A 349 10.34 -61.37 3.86
C VAL A 349 11.31 -60.53 2.99
N SER A 350 12.28 -59.95 3.70
CA SER A 350 13.75 -59.98 3.51
C SER A 350 14.42 -59.87 2.12
N ALA A 351 15.26 -58.83 1.98
CA ALA A 351 16.68 -58.90 1.62
C ALA A 351 17.39 -57.59 2.00
#